data_AF-A0A838G8Y6-F1
#
_entry.id   AF-A0A838G8Y6-F1
#
_cell.length_a   1.000
_cell.length_b   1.000
_cell.length_c   1.000
_cell.angle_alpha   90.00
_cell.angle_beta   90.00
_cell.angle_gamma   90.00
#
_symmetry.space_group_name_H-M   'P 1'
#
loop_
_entity.id
_entity.type
_entity.pdbx_description
1 polymer ?
#
loop_
_entity_poly.entity_id
_entity_poly.type
_entity_poly.pdbx_seq_one_letter_code
_entity_poly.pdbx_strand_id
1 'polypeptide(L)' 'ARLLVNELRADGINLFKSSGSAAGQEVGHFHVHLVPRWRDDGVLRNLVGVPAATGDLDALHAELSGRPTGSGR' A
#
# COMPACT_ATOMS: atom_id res chain seq x y z
N ALA A 1 -10.16 3.67 13.77
CA ALA A 1 -10.34 4.68 12.72
C ALA A 1 -11.31 5.80 13.11
N ARG A 2 -12.58 5.49 13.42
CA ARG A 2 -13.62 6.51 13.70
C ARG A 2 -13.26 7.56 14.76
N LEU A 3 -12.65 7.14 15.89
CA LEU A 3 -12.21 8.06 16.93
C LEU A 3 -11.24 9.13 16.38
N LEU A 4 -10.15 8.70 15.73
CA LEU A 4 -9.15 9.60 15.15
C LEU A 4 -9.76 10.52 14.08
N VAL A 5 -10.65 9.99 13.24
CA VAL A 5 -11.35 10.79 12.22
C VAL A 5 -12.19 11.88 12.86
N ASN A 6 -12.97 11.55 13.88
CA ASN A 6 -13.89 12.49 14.52
C ASN A 6 -13.14 13.54 15.35
N GLU A 7 -12.21 13.11 16.21
CA GLU A 7 -11.48 14.01 17.11
C GLU A 7 -10.55 14.97 16.36
N LEU A 8 -9.93 14.50 15.28
CA LEU A 8 -8.99 15.31 14.49
C LEU A 8 -9.65 15.98 13.27
N ARG A 9 -10.96 15.79 13.08
CA ARG A 9 -11.72 16.27 11.92
C ARG A 9 -11.04 15.91 10.59
N ALA A 10 -10.50 14.70 10.51
CA ALA A 10 -9.92 14.18 9.28
C ALA A 10 -11.02 13.73 8.32
N ASP A 11 -10.74 13.72 7.02
CA ASP A 11 -11.66 13.19 6.01
C ASP A 11 -11.49 11.66 5.82
N GLY A 12 -10.38 11.10 6.29
CA GLY A 12 -10.08 9.66 6.20
C GLY A 12 -8.81 9.26 6.93
N ILE A 13 -8.39 8.00 6.73
CA ILE A 13 -7.15 7.44 7.30
C ILE A 13 -6.45 6.57 6.27
N ASN A 14 -5.12 6.65 6.21
CA ASN A 14 -4.30 5.56 5.67
C ASN A 14 -3.90 4.59 6.78
N LEU A 15 -3.98 3.30 6.46
CA LEU A 15 -3.41 2.22 7.23
C LEU A 15 -2.30 1.59 6.41
N PHE A 16 -1.08 1.54 6.95
CA PHE A 16 0.02 0.83 6.30
C PHE A 16 0.95 0.20 7.33
N LYS A 17 1.72 -0.77 6.87
CA LYS A 17 2.74 -1.49 7.64
C LYS A 17 3.91 -1.80 6.75
N SER A 18 5.11 -1.52 7.23
CA SER A 18 6.35 -1.84 6.53
C SER A 18 6.91 -3.19 7.01
N SER A 19 7.28 -4.05 6.07
CA SER A 19 7.92 -5.35 6.31
C SER A 19 9.35 -5.35 5.77
N GLY A 20 10.34 -5.27 6.65
CA GLY A 20 11.76 -5.18 6.29
C GLY A 20 12.25 -3.74 6.13
N SER A 21 13.55 -3.55 6.32
CA SER A 21 14.20 -2.24 6.31
C SER A 21 14.04 -1.51 4.98
N ALA A 22 14.15 -2.22 3.86
CA ALA A 22 13.96 -1.66 2.51
C ALA A 22 12.54 -1.12 2.28
N ALA A 23 11.54 -1.65 2.99
CA ALA A 23 10.16 -1.17 2.97
C ALA A 23 9.92 -0.02 3.98
N GLY A 24 10.95 0.46 4.67
CA GLY A 24 10.86 1.52 5.68
C GLY A 24 10.59 1.04 7.12
N GLN A 25 10.77 -0.25 7.43
CA GLN A 25 10.62 -0.74 8.80
C GLN A 25 11.87 -0.41 9.63
N GLU A 26 11.77 0.60 10.50
CA GLU A 26 12.86 0.96 11.42
C GLU A 26 12.82 0.14 12.71
N VAL A 27 11.63 -0.18 13.21
CA VAL A 27 11.46 -0.96 14.45
C VAL A 27 11.03 -2.39 14.14
N GLY A 28 11.84 -3.35 14.59
CA GLY A 28 11.72 -4.78 14.30
C GLY A 28 10.57 -5.51 15.02
N HIS A 29 9.47 -4.83 15.31
CA HIS A 29 8.23 -5.43 15.80
C HIS A 29 7.09 -5.17 14.81
N PHE A 30 6.07 -6.02 14.81
CA PHE A 30 4.87 -5.76 14.03
C PHE A 30 4.15 -4.51 14.58
N HIS A 31 4.01 -3.49 13.76
CA HIS A 31 3.22 -2.30 14.04
C HIS A 31 2.50 -1.83 12.79
N VAL A 32 1.43 -1.08 12.98
CA VAL A 32 0.66 -0.44 11.90
C VAL A 32 0.66 1.06 12.13
N HIS A 33 0.84 1.82 11.05
CA HIS A 33 0.64 3.25 11.06
C HIS A 33 -0.83 3.55 10.78
N LEU A 34 -1.42 4.43 11.58
CA LEU A 34 -2.72 5.04 11.32
C LEU A 34 -2.48 6.53 11.10
N VAL A 35 -2.59 6.97 9.85
CA VAL A 35 -2.31 8.37 9.47
C VAL A 35 -3.62 9.05 9.07
N PRO A 36 -4.16 9.98 9.88
CA PRO A 36 -5.30 10.82 9.51
C PRO A 36 -4.99 11.65 8.26
N ARG A 37 -5.97 11.80 7.37
CA ARG A 37 -5.84 12.47 6.08
C ARG A 37 -6.92 13.53 5.89
N TRP A 38 -6.58 14.59 5.18
CA TRP A 38 -7.51 15.65 4.79
C TRP A 38 -7.57 15.76 3.28
N ARG A 39 -8.71 16.23 2.76
CA ARG A 39 -8.82 16.58 1.34
C ARG A 39 -7.71 17.54 0.95
N ASP A 40 -7.08 17.23 -0.17
CA ASP A 40 -6.03 18.05 -0.81
C ASP A 40 -4.76 18.28 0.03
N ASP A 41 -4.48 17.47 1.05
CA ASP A 41 -3.26 17.58 1.88
C ASP A 41 -1.94 17.25 1.12
N GLY A 42 -2.03 16.75 -0.12
CA GLY A 42 -0.89 16.43 -0.99
C GLY A 42 -0.05 15.21 -0.58
N VAL A 43 -0.30 14.60 0.57
CA VAL A 43 0.60 13.58 1.17
C VAL A 43 0.48 12.21 0.50
N LEU A 44 -0.66 11.89 -0.11
CA LEU A 44 -0.90 10.54 -0.67
C LEU A 44 0.11 10.21 -1.78
N ARG A 45 0.47 11.21 -2.59
CA ARG A 45 1.40 11.03 -3.71
C ARG A 45 2.80 10.61 -3.25
N ASN A 46 3.21 11.01 -2.05
CA ASN A 46 4.51 10.61 -1.48
C ASN A 46 4.54 9.14 -1.03
N LEU A 47 3.37 8.54 -0.79
CA LEU A 47 3.23 7.15 -0.33
C LEU A 47 3.07 6.13 -1.48
N VAL A 48 2.45 6.54 -2.59
CA VAL A 48 2.11 5.66 -3.74
C VAL A 48 2.72 6.15 -5.05
N GLY A 49 3.85 6.87 -4.99
CA GLY A 49 4.50 7.50 -6.15
C GLY A 49 5.05 6.55 -7.24
N VAL A 50 4.71 5.26 -7.20
CA VAL A 50 5.06 4.31 -8.25
C VAL A 50 3.93 4.35 -9.29
N PRO A 51 4.22 4.65 -10.57
CA PRO A 51 3.25 4.50 -11.64
C PRO A 51 2.63 3.11 -11.59
N ALA A 52 1.33 3.00 -11.86
CA ALA A 52 0.68 1.70 -12.00
C ALA A 52 1.50 0.88 -13.00
N ALA A 53 1.94 -0.31 -12.58
CA ALA A 53 2.74 -1.19 -13.43
C ALA A 53 1.95 -1.43 -14.74
N THR A 54 2.55 -1.09 -15.87
CA THR A 54 1.94 -1.23 -17.20
C THR A 54 2.00 -2.67 -17.73
N GLY A 55 2.28 -3.63 -16.85
CA GLY A 55 2.43 -5.04 -17.20
C GLY A 55 1.08 -5.77 -17.30
N ASP A 56 1.10 -6.93 -17.94
CA ASP A 56 -0.04 -7.86 -17.94
C ASP A 56 -0.24 -8.42 -16.52
N LEU A 57 -1.30 -7.94 -15.86
CA LEU A 57 -1.65 -8.32 -14.49
C LEU A 57 -2.05 -9.81 -14.40
N ASP A 58 -2.61 -10.38 -15.45
CA ASP A 58 -3.04 -11.78 -15.47
C ASP A 58 -1.82 -12.71 -15.57
N ALA A 59 -0.85 -12.35 -16.41
CA ALA A 59 0.42 -13.07 -16.50
C ALA A 59 1.19 -13.04 -15.16
N LEU A 60 1.30 -11.86 -14.52
CA LEU A 60 1.92 -11.74 -13.20
C LEU A 60 1.18 -12.54 -12.13
N HIS A 61 -0.15 -12.54 -12.15
CA HIS A 61 -0.95 -13.33 -11.22
C HIS A 61 -0.70 -14.83 -11.38
N ALA A 62 -0.64 -15.32 -12.62
CA ALA A 62 -0.36 -16.72 -12.91
C ALA A 62 1.02 -17.15 -12.38
N GLU A 63 2.05 -16.32 -12.61
CA GLU A 63 3.41 -16.53 -12.08
C GLU A 63 3.40 -16.63 -10.55
N LEU A 64 2.85 -15.64 -9.85
CA LEU A 64 2.82 -15.59 -8.38
C LEU A 64 2.01 -16.73 -7.76
N SER A 65 0.98 -17.22 -8.46
CA SER A 65 0.13 -18.31 -7.98
C SER A 65 0.67 -19.69 -8.33
N GLY A 66 1.82 -19.77 -9.01
CA GLY A 66 2.41 -21.03 -9.47
C GLY A 66 1.59 -21.73 -10.57
N ARG A 67 0.68 -21.01 -11.24
CA ARG A 67 -0.04 -21.54 -12.41
C ARG A 67 0.84 -21.32 -13.63
N PRO A 68 1.23 -22.38 -14.37
CA PRO A 68 1.99 -22.18 -15.60
C PRO A 68 1.20 -21.30 -16.55
N THR A 69 1.81 -20.20 -16.98
CA THR A 69 1.30 -19.34 -18.05
C THR A 69 1.34 -20.15 -19.34
N GLY A 70 0.19 -20.69 -19.73
CA GLY A 70 0.06 -21.43 -20.97
C GLY A 70 0.26 -20.50 -22.16
N SER A 71 1.43 -20.54 -22.77
CA SER A 71 1.67 -20.19 -24.17
C SER A 71 2.68 -21.19 -24.73
N GLY A 72 2.20 -22.02 -25.67
CA GLY A 72 2.87 -23.24 -26.09
C GLY A 72 4.19 -23.07 -26.83
N ARG A 73 5.01 -24.12 -26.77
CA ARG A 73 5.21 -25.11 -27.85
C ARG A 73 5.60 -26.44 -27.23
#